data_AF-A0A066YVQ8-F1
#
_entry.id   AF-A0A066YVQ8-F1
#
_cell.length_a   1.000
_cell.length_b   1.000
_cell.length_c   1.000
_cell.angle_alpha   90.00
_cell.angle_beta   90.00
_cell.angle_gamma   90.00
#
_symmetry.space_group_name_H-M   'P 1'
#
loop_
_entity.id
_entity.type
_entity.pdbx_description
1 polymer ?
#
loop_
_entity_poly.entity_id
_entity_poly.type
_entity_poly.pdbx_seq_one_letter_code
_entity_poly.pdbx_strand_id
1 'polypeptide(L)'
;MTAKTTAKTTAKTTTKTLRLNQILPNPHQPREYFDEEKMKELIASVEEFGVISPVEVRPAGAGKYELILGERRYRAASAAGLTTIKAQIIEIESEIKAFRRAVAENVNRADMTALEEGAAFRRIITEDRNDDGTELTTKDVAAMFGKTATYVKMRIQLLDLIPEMQHHLTKGHIGLAAAHRISELKVENQQAVLKKWTQGKNSEEAMTENDLLHFAHQVREQERQPSMFEVEELTEEQREERTAARKATRNLLDRIEQIRGELEQIAKMTPEQLDDLLGGQLGARIGQLDRVSKAVQDARFAMRQAKVRADAREIIVSTAGAAPNLAEENSDADQAEAPTGEPEGTANLDAEFDTLLAEAIAEQAQAADGEAVHTETVDEALEPVAA
;
A
#
# COMPACT_ATOMS: atom_id res chain seq x y z
N MET A 1 -30.01 -23.21 -17.94
CA MET A 1 -28.62 -23.47 -17.56
C MET A 1 -27.86 -23.96 -18.78
N THR A 2 -27.14 -23.07 -19.45
CA THR A 2 -26.28 -23.41 -20.60
C THR A 2 -24.96 -22.71 -20.35
N ALA A 3 -23.99 -23.46 -19.80
CA ALA A 3 -22.65 -22.99 -19.54
C ALA A 3 -21.95 -22.69 -20.87
N LYS A 4 -21.58 -21.43 -21.06
CA LYS A 4 -20.82 -20.95 -22.22
C LYS A 4 -19.36 -21.27 -21.95
N THR A 5 -18.89 -22.40 -22.48
CA THR A 5 -17.48 -22.79 -22.51
C THR A 5 -16.68 -21.74 -23.27
N THR A 6 -15.88 -20.93 -22.56
CA THR A 6 -14.92 -20.00 -23.15
C THR A 6 -13.75 -20.80 -23.73
N ALA A 7 -13.68 -20.84 -25.06
CA ALA A 7 -12.58 -21.45 -25.79
C ALA A 7 -11.29 -20.62 -25.58
N LYS A 8 -10.30 -21.24 -24.95
CA LYS A 8 -8.96 -20.68 -24.75
C LYS A 8 -8.23 -20.68 -26.10
N THR A 9 -8.15 -19.52 -26.78
CA THR A 9 -7.38 -19.34 -28.01
C THR A 9 -5.91 -19.69 -27.76
N THR A 10 -5.47 -20.84 -28.27
CA THR A 10 -4.09 -21.31 -28.16
C THR A 10 -3.29 -20.68 -29.31
N ALA A 11 -2.54 -19.62 -28.99
CA ALA A 11 -1.59 -19.03 -29.93
C ALA A 11 -0.59 -20.11 -30.39
N LYS A 12 -0.34 -20.19 -31.71
CA LYS A 12 0.59 -21.15 -32.31
C LYS A 12 1.98 -20.86 -31.79
N THR A 13 2.51 -21.78 -30.98
CA THR A 13 3.73 -21.54 -30.21
C THR A 13 4.87 -22.37 -30.78
N THR A 14 5.93 -21.72 -31.27
CA THR A 14 7.09 -22.42 -31.88
C THR A 14 8.37 -22.10 -31.10
N THR A 15 9.06 -23.12 -30.60
CA THR A 15 10.34 -22.94 -29.90
C THR A 15 11.50 -22.99 -30.88
N LYS A 16 12.39 -22.00 -30.82
CA LYS A 16 13.58 -21.88 -31.69
C LYS A 16 14.77 -21.33 -30.90
N THR A 17 15.98 -21.75 -31.26
CA THR A 17 17.21 -21.13 -30.76
C THR A 17 17.50 -19.89 -31.60
N LEU A 18 17.60 -18.73 -30.95
CA LEU A 18 17.85 -17.43 -31.58
C LEU A 18 19.21 -16.89 -31.15
N ARG A 19 19.88 -16.13 -32.03
CA ARG A 19 21.06 -15.35 -31.64
C ARG A 19 20.61 -14.18 -30.77
N LEU A 20 21.38 -13.82 -29.75
CA LEU A 20 21.02 -12.69 -28.87
C LEU A 20 20.83 -11.39 -29.66
N ASN A 21 21.66 -11.15 -30.68
CA ASN A 21 21.55 -9.98 -31.55
C ASN A 21 20.29 -9.94 -32.43
N GLN A 22 19.49 -11.02 -32.48
CA GLN A 22 18.19 -11.04 -33.14
C GLN A 22 17.05 -10.62 -32.20
N ILE A 23 17.30 -10.59 -30.89
CA ILE A 23 16.32 -10.24 -29.88
C ILE A 23 16.51 -8.76 -29.51
N LEU A 24 15.44 -8.00 -29.62
CA LEU A 24 15.33 -6.62 -29.19
C LEU A 24 14.76 -6.62 -27.76
N PRO A 25 15.33 -5.83 -26.83
CA PRO A 25 14.76 -5.67 -25.50
C PRO A 25 13.36 -5.04 -25.60
N ASN A 26 12.52 -5.31 -24.60
CA ASN A 26 11.18 -4.73 -24.54
C ASN A 26 11.30 -3.25 -24.12
N PRO A 27 10.96 -2.26 -24.97
CA PRO A 27 10.98 -0.85 -24.59
C PRO A 27 9.90 -0.51 -23.54
N HIS A 28 8.91 -1.39 -23.37
CA HIS A 28 7.75 -1.23 -22.51
C HIS A 28 7.73 -2.26 -21.38
N GLN A 29 8.91 -2.64 -20.88
CA GLN A 29 9.05 -3.59 -19.79
C GLN A 29 8.32 -3.05 -18.53
N PRO A 30 7.31 -3.77 -17.98
CA PRO A 30 6.52 -3.27 -16.85
C PRO A 30 7.29 -3.23 -15.52
N ARG A 31 8.39 -3.98 -15.42
CA ARG A 31 9.29 -3.99 -14.26
C ARG A 31 10.50 -3.12 -14.54
N GLU A 32 10.68 -2.07 -13.76
CA GLU A 32 11.81 -1.14 -13.89
C GLU A 32 12.94 -1.48 -12.91
N TYR A 33 12.61 -2.00 -11.72
CA TYR A 33 13.60 -2.31 -10.68
C TYR A 33 14.08 -3.76 -10.74
N PHE A 34 15.41 -3.95 -10.82
CA PHE A 34 16.08 -5.25 -10.75
C PHE A 34 17.10 -5.25 -9.61
N ASP A 35 16.99 -6.23 -8.73
CA ASP A 35 17.94 -6.47 -7.64
C ASP A 35 19.28 -6.98 -8.21
N GLU A 36 20.37 -6.30 -7.89
CA GLU A 36 21.71 -6.61 -8.41
C GLU A 36 22.29 -7.91 -7.85
N GLU A 37 22.03 -8.26 -6.59
CA GLU A 37 22.54 -9.49 -5.98
C GLU A 37 21.84 -10.70 -6.60
N LYS A 38 20.51 -10.65 -6.67
CA LYS A 38 19.71 -11.69 -7.35
C LYS A 38 20.02 -11.80 -8.85
N MET A 39 20.57 -10.75 -9.47
CA MET A 39 21.02 -10.80 -10.86
C MET A 39 22.35 -11.53 -10.98
N LYS A 40 23.31 -11.30 -10.07
CA LYS A 40 24.62 -12.00 -10.07
C LYS A 40 24.46 -13.50 -9.89
N GLU A 41 23.59 -13.93 -8.98
CA GLU A 41 23.27 -15.35 -8.79
C GLU A 41 22.69 -15.97 -10.06
N LEU A 42 21.78 -15.25 -10.73
CA LEU A 42 21.19 -15.72 -11.99
C LEU A 42 22.23 -15.81 -13.12
N ILE A 43 23.19 -14.86 -13.19
CA ILE A 43 24.29 -14.91 -14.17
C ILE A 43 25.13 -16.16 -13.95
N ALA A 44 25.59 -16.41 -12.71
CA ALA A 44 26.39 -17.59 -12.39
C ALA A 44 25.65 -18.90 -12.73
N SER A 45 24.34 -18.97 -12.43
CA SER A 45 23.52 -20.12 -12.82
C SER A 45 23.38 -20.28 -14.34
N VAL A 46 23.30 -19.19 -15.09
CA VAL A 46 23.17 -19.21 -16.56
C VAL A 46 24.51 -19.55 -17.23
N GLU A 47 25.64 -19.21 -16.62
CA GLU A 47 26.97 -19.65 -17.08
C GLU A 47 27.13 -21.17 -16.98
N GLU A 48 26.70 -21.77 -15.86
CA GLU A 48 26.85 -23.21 -15.62
C GLU A 48 25.84 -24.06 -16.40
N PHE A 49 24.56 -23.69 -16.35
CA PHE A 49 23.46 -24.53 -16.87
C PHE A 49 22.85 -24.00 -18.18
N GLY A 50 23.25 -22.81 -18.61
CA GLY A 50 22.56 -22.09 -19.67
C GLY A 50 21.16 -21.62 -19.24
N VAL A 51 20.42 -21.06 -20.18
CA VAL A 51 19.03 -20.66 -19.94
C VAL A 51 18.12 -21.88 -20.06
N ILE A 52 17.67 -22.40 -18.91
CA ILE A 52 16.81 -23.60 -18.80
C ILE A 52 15.43 -23.34 -19.41
N SER A 53 14.73 -22.32 -18.91
CA SER A 53 13.40 -21.95 -19.38
C SER A 53 13.50 -20.98 -20.56
N PRO A 54 12.87 -21.25 -21.71
CA PRO A 54 12.95 -20.38 -22.88
C PRO A 54 12.34 -19.00 -22.61
N VAL A 55 12.91 -17.96 -23.23
CA VAL A 55 12.34 -16.60 -23.22
C VAL A 55 11.16 -16.52 -24.19
N GLU A 56 10.17 -15.67 -23.95
CA GLU A 56 9.07 -15.47 -24.92
C GLU A 56 9.36 -14.24 -25.78
N VAL A 57 9.18 -14.38 -27.09
CA VAL A 57 9.42 -13.29 -28.06
C VAL A 57 8.29 -13.20 -29.09
N ARG A 58 8.05 -12.01 -29.63
CA ARG A 58 7.20 -11.80 -30.82
C ARG A 58 8.03 -11.42 -32.04
N PRO A 59 7.60 -11.76 -33.27
CA PRO A 59 8.24 -11.25 -34.48
C PRO A 59 8.18 -9.71 -34.55
N ALA A 60 9.31 -9.06 -34.85
CA ALA A 60 9.42 -7.60 -34.98
C ALA A 60 9.76 -7.15 -36.42
N GLY A 61 9.63 -8.06 -37.40
CA GLY A 61 10.03 -7.82 -38.79
C GLY A 61 11.54 -8.02 -39.03
N ALA A 62 11.94 -8.08 -40.31
CA ALA A 62 13.34 -8.21 -40.74
C ALA A 62 14.15 -9.34 -40.06
N GLY A 63 13.50 -10.44 -39.65
CA GLY A 63 14.14 -11.55 -38.94
C GLY A 63 14.59 -11.21 -37.51
N LYS A 64 14.10 -10.11 -36.95
CA LYS A 64 14.24 -9.71 -35.55
C LYS A 64 13.02 -10.13 -34.74
N TYR A 65 13.24 -10.23 -33.44
CA TYR A 65 12.25 -10.62 -32.46
C TYR A 65 12.29 -9.63 -31.31
N GLU A 66 11.14 -9.24 -30.78
CA GLU A 66 11.04 -8.40 -29.59
C GLU A 66 10.74 -9.28 -28.38
N LEU A 67 11.45 -9.05 -27.28
CA LEU A 67 11.25 -9.77 -26.04
C LEU A 67 9.89 -9.42 -25.41
N ILE A 68 9.14 -10.43 -24.99
CA ILE A 68 7.88 -10.26 -24.26
C ILE A 68 8.09 -10.64 -22.79
N LEU A 69 8.68 -11.83 -22.55
CA LEU A 69 8.94 -12.35 -21.21
C LEU A 69 10.38 -12.85 -21.07
N GLY A 70 10.93 -12.68 -19.87
CA GLY A 70 12.25 -13.20 -19.52
C GLY A 70 13.39 -12.19 -19.65
N GLU A 71 13.13 -10.89 -19.46
CA GLU A 71 14.14 -9.82 -19.46
C GLU A 71 15.35 -10.16 -18.57
N ARG A 72 15.13 -10.65 -17.34
CA ARG A 72 16.23 -11.08 -16.44
C ARG A 72 17.08 -12.20 -17.04
N ARG A 73 16.45 -13.19 -17.68
CA ARG A 73 17.14 -14.32 -18.34
C ARG A 73 17.90 -13.86 -19.59
N TYR A 74 17.32 -12.95 -20.36
CA TYR A 74 17.98 -12.34 -21.52
C TYR A 74 19.22 -11.53 -21.09
N ARG A 75 19.09 -10.68 -20.06
CA ARG A 75 20.20 -9.92 -19.50
C ARG A 75 21.29 -10.82 -18.92
N ALA A 76 20.90 -11.84 -18.15
CA ALA A 76 21.85 -12.80 -17.59
C ALA A 76 22.58 -13.57 -18.70
N ALA A 77 21.89 -14.03 -19.75
CA ALA A 77 22.51 -14.68 -20.89
C ALA A 77 23.49 -13.77 -21.63
N SER A 78 23.15 -12.48 -21.78
CA SER A 78 24.04 -11.50 -22.39
C SER A 78 25.28 -11.25 -21.53
N ALA A 79 25.13 -11.16 -20.21
CA ALA A 79 26.23 -10.95 -19.27
C ALA A 79 27.14 -12.19 -19.16
N ALA A 80 26.56 -13.39 -19.20
CA ALA A 80 27.25 -14.68 -19.24
C ALA A 80 27.98 -14.96 -20.58
N GLY A 81 27.90 -14.04 -21.55
CA GLY A 81 28.57 -14.20 -22.85
C GLY A 81 27.96 -15.25 -23.78
N LEU A 82 26.71 -15.68 -23.54
CA LEU A 82 26.02 -16.61 -24.43
C LEU A 82 25.77 -15.96 -25.81
N THR A 83 25.95 -16.73 -26.88
CA THR A 83 25.72 -16.25 -28.27
C THR A 83 24.31 -16.52 -28.76
N THR A 84 23.65 -17.52 -28.17
CA THR A 84 22.30 -17.94 -28.52
C THR A 84 21.49 -18.29 -27.28
N ILE A 85 20.16 -18.16 -27.39
CA ILE A 85 19.22 -18.46 -26.32
C ILE A 85 18.00 -19.18 -26.90
N LYS A 86 17.41 -20.10 -26.12
CA LYS A 86 16.14 -20.74 -26.48
C LYS A 86 15.01 -19.73 -26.31
N ALA A 87 14.26 -19.51 -27.37
CA ALA A 87 13.13 -18.59 -27.38
C ALA A 87 11.87 -19.27 -27.89
N GLN A 88 10.75 -18.95 -27.27
CA GLN A 88 9.42 -19.34 -27.68
C GLN A 88 8.81 -18.18 -28.48
N ILE A 89 8.59 -18.40 -29.77
CA ILE A 89 8.02 -17.40 -30.68
C ILE A 89 6.51 -17.46 -30.54
N ILE A 90 5.93 -16.30 -30.23
CA ILE A 90 4.51 -16.10 -30.03
C ILE A 90 3.99 -15.10 -31.05
N GLU A 91 3.00 -15.53 -31.82
CA GLU A 91 2.29 -14.67 -32.75
C GLU A 91 1.30 -13.80 -31.96
N ILE A 92 1.76 -12.60 -31.57
CA ILE A 92 0.93 -11.56 -30.96
C ILE A 92 1.01 -10.32 -31.86
N GLU A 93 -0.14 -9.95 -32.41
CA GLU A 93 -0.24 -8.90 -33.43
C GLU A 93 -0.12 -7.48 -32.85
N SER A 94 -0.54 -7.28 -31.59
CA SER A 94 -0.62 -5.96 -30.98
C SER A 94 0.35 -5.79 -29.82
N GLU A 95 1.00 -4.62 -29.75
CA GLU A 95 1.89 -4.25 -28.65
C GLU A 95 1.19 -4.28 -27.30
N ILE A 96 -0.03 -3.73 -27.19
CA ILE A 96 -0.74 -3.73 -25.91
C ILE A 96 -1.11 -5.14 -25.46
N LYS A 97 -1.39 -6.07 -26.40
CA LYS A 97 -1.62 -7.49 -26.09
C LYS A 97 -0.35 -8.18 -25.62
N ALA A 98 0.81 -7.82 -26.16
CA ALA A 98 2.11 -8.31 -25.70
C ALA A 98 2.43 -7.76 -24.30
N PHE A 99 2.20 -6.47 -24.07
CA PHE A 99 2.32 -5.84 -22.76
C PHE A 99 1.40 -6.48 -21.71
N ARG A 100 0.12 -6.70 -22.04
CA ARG A 100 -0.84 -7.39 -21.16
C ARG A 100 -0.36 -8.78 -20.75
N ARG A 101 0.22 -9.54 -21.70
CA ARG A 101 0.83 -10.83 -21.41
C ARG A 101 2.05 -10.71 -20.50
N ALA A 102 2.88 -9.68 -20.71
CA ALA A 102 4.02 -9.39 -19.85
C ALA A 102 3.59 -9.10 -18.40
N VAL A 103 2.54 -8.29 -18.24
CA VAL A 103 1.95 -7.96 -16.93
C VAL A 103 1.37 -9.21 -16.26
N ALA A 104 0.68 -10.08 -17.01
CA ALA A 104 0.05 -11.29 -16.45
C ALA A 104 1.03 -12.26 -15.80
N GLU A 105 2.27 -12.32 -16.30
CA GLU A 105 3.33 -13.14 -15.71
C GLU A 105 3.93 -12.51 -14.45
N ASN A 106 4.01 -11.18 -14.39
CA ASN A 106 4.64 -10.47 -13.28
C ASN A 106 3.67 -10.18 -12.11
N VAL A 107 2.38 -9.93 -12.38
CA VAL A 107 1.38 -9.52 -11.37
C VAL A 107 1.11 -10.58 -10.29
N ASN A 108 1.36 -11.86 -10.60
CA ASN A 108 1.19 -12.96 -9.64
C ASN A 108 2.49 -13.33 -8.91
N ARG A 109 3.58 -12.61 -9.19
CA ARG A 109 4.88 -12.79 -8.54
C ARG A 109 5.10 -11.60 -7.60
N ALA A 110 5.81 -11.80 -6.49
CA ALA A 110 6.17 -10.72 -5.55
C ALA A 110 7.18 -9.70 -6.13
N ASP A 111 7.29 -9.60 -7.45
CA ASP A 111 8.33 -8.89 -8.19
C ASP A 111 7.87 -7.52 -8.74
N MET A 112 6.57 -7.20 -8.70
CA MET A 112 6.01 -5.95 -9.21
C MET A 112 5.51 -5.09 -8.04
N THR A 113 5.92 -3.82 -8.01
CA THR A 113 5.50 -2.86 -6.98
C THR A 113 4.06 -2.39 -7.24
N ALA A 114 3.35 -1.98 -6.19
CA ALA A 114 1.95 -1.54 -6.32
C ALA A 114 1.75 -0.37 -7.30
N LEU A 115 2.75 0.51 -7.45
CA LEU A 115 2.73 1.59 -8.44
C LEU A 115 2.94 1.08 -9.86
N GLU A 116 3.83 0.11 -10.07
CA GLU A 116 4.02 -0.55 -11.37
C GLU A 116 2.74 -1.29 -11.78
N GLU A 117 2.05 -1.97 -10.85
CA GLU A 117 0.76 -2.61 -11.14
C GLU A 117 -0.30 -1.57 -11.53
N GLY A 118 -0.40 -0.47 -10.78
CA GLY A 118 -1.33 0.61 -11.08
C GLY A 118 -1.09 1.19 -12.47
N ALA A 119 0.16 1.48 -12.80
CA ALA A 119 0.55 2.02 -14.10
C ALA A 119 0.23 1.04 -15.24
N ALA A 120 0.52 -0.24 -15.04
CA ALA A 120 0.20 -1.30 -16.00
C ALA A 120 -1.31 -1.43 -16.22
N PHE A 121 -2.11 -1.46 -15.15
CA PHE A 121 -3.56 -1.54 -15.26
C PHE A 121 -4.15 -0.33 -15.96
N ARG A 122 -3.71 0.89 -15.60
CA ARG A 122 -4.17 2.12 -16.27
C ARG A 122 -3.86 2.06 -17.77
N ARG A 123 -2.64 1.65 -18.12
CA ARG A 123 -2.24 1.50 -19.53
C ARG A 123 -3.12 0.51 -20.28
N ILE A 124 -3.37 -0.66 -19.71
CA ILE A 124 -4.24 -1.69 -20.33
C ILE A 124 -5.66 -1.17 -20.53
N ILE A 125 -6.22 -0.46 -19.54
CA ILE A 125 -7.56 0.16 -19.64
C ILE A 125 -7.61 1.18 -20.78
N THR A 126 -6.60 2.04 -20.89
CA THR A 126 -6.58 3.14 -21.85
C THR A 126 -6.27 2.68 -23.28
N GLU A 127 -5.35 1.72 -23.45
CA GLU A 127 -4.78 1.33 -24.75
C GLU A 127 -5.34 0.02 -25.32
N ASP A 128 -5.80 -0.93 -24.49
CA ASP A 128 -6.37 -2.20 -24.98
C ASP A 128 -7.86 -2.04 -25.29
N ARG A 129 -8.44 -2.98 -26.03
CA ARG A 129 -9.88 -3.01 -26.33
C ARG A 129 -10.42 -4.43 -26.16
N ASN A 130 -11.69 -4.54 -25.76
CA ASN A 130 -12.41 -5.80 -25.73
C ASN A 130 -12.53 -6.38 -27.14
N ASP A 131 -12.85 -7.67 -27.26
CA ASP A 131 -12.98 -8.34 -28.56
C ASP A 131 -14.09 -7.73 -29.45
N ASP A 132 -15.07 -7.04 -28.85
CA ASP A 132 -16.13 -6.29 -29.52
C ASP A 132 -15.77 -4.84 -29.86
N GLY A 133 -14.53 -4.42 -29.54
CA GLY A 133 -14.01 -3.08 -29.78
C GLY A 133 -14.31 -2.04 -28.69
N THR A 134 -14.99 -2.43 -27.60
CA THR A 134 -15.28 -1.52 -26.48
C THR A 134 -14.06 -1.26 -25.60
N GLU A 135 -14.07 -0.14 -24.87
CA GLU A 135 -13.04 0.18 -23.88
C GLU A 135 -13.05 -0.81 -22.73
N LEU A 136 -11.87 -1.18 -22.22
CA LEU A 136 -11.78 -2.04 -21.04
C LEU A 136 -12.24 -1.27 -19.82
N THR A 137 -12.97 -1.96 -18.95
CA THR A 137 -13.31 -1.46 -17.62
C THR A 137 -12.35 -2.04 -16.57
N THR A 138 -12.38 -1.47 -15.36
CA THR A 138 -11.68 -2.05 -14.20
C THR A 138 -12.13 -3.47 -13.90
N LYS A 139 -13.41 -3.81 -14.17
CA LYS A 139 -13.94 -5.17 -14.02
C LYS A 139 -13.34 -6.14 -15.02
N ASP A 140 -13.13 -5.70 -16.26
CA ASP A 140 -12.53 -6.53 -17.30
C ASP A 140 -11.07 -6.83 -16.96
N VAL A 141 -10.30 -5.81 -16.59
CA VAL A 141 -8.91 -5.96 -16.13
C VAL A 141 -8.81 -6.86 -14.90
N ALA A 142 -9.70 -6.67 -13.92
CA ALA A 142 -9.76 -7.52 -12.74
C ALA A 142 -9.97 -9.00 -13.10
N ALA A 143 -10.93 -9.30 -14.00
CA ALA A 143 -11.18 -10.64 -14.49
C ALA A 143 -9.98 -11.23 -15.26
N MET A 144 -9.24 -10.41 -16.03
CA MET A 144 -8.06 -10.85 -16.77
C MET A 144 -6.91 -11.33 -15.87
N PHE A 145 -6.74 -10.69 -14.71
CA PHE A 145 -5.64 -10.97 -13.79
C PHE A 145 -6.06 -11.76 -12.54
N GLY A 146 -7.32 -12.20 -12.45
CA GLY A 146 -7.83 -12.94 -11.29
C GLY A 146 -7.85 -12.10 -10.00
N LYS A 147 -8.15 -10.81 -10.12
CA LYS A 147 -8.23 -9.84 -9.01
C LYS A 147 -9.65 -9.30 -8.88
N THR A 148 -9.89 -8.49 -7.85
CA THR A 148 -11.16 -7.76 -7.69
C THR A 148 -11.10 -6.42 -8.43
N ALA A 149 -12.25 -5.90 -8.86
CA ALA A 149 -12.33 -4.57 -9.47
C ALA A 149 -11.86 -3.47 -8.50
N THR A 150 -12.12 -3.66 -7.20
CA THR A 150 -11.62 -2.80 -6.12
C THR A 150 -10.09 -2.80 -6.07
N TYR A 151 -9.44 -3.97 -6.13
CA TYR A 151 -7.98 -4.08 -6.18
C TYR A 151 -7.39 -3.26 -7.32
N VAL A 152 -7.92 -3.45 -8.54
CA VAL A 152 -7.45 -2.73 -9.74
C VAL A 152 -7.62 -1.22 -9.58
N LYS A 153 -8.79 -0.79 -9.09
CA LYS A 153 -9.08 0.63 -8.85
C LYS A 153 -8.11 1.24 -7.85
N MET A 154 -7.91 0.58 -6.69
CA MET A 154 -7.00 1.05 -5.64
C MET A 154 -5.57 1.18 -6.16
N ARG A 155 -5.09 0.22 -6.96
CA ARG A 155 -3.75 0.28 -7.57
C ARG A 155 -3.59 1.46 -8.52
N ILE A 156 -4.58 1.71 -9.37
CA ILE A 156 -4.57 2.86 -10.28
C ILE A 156 -4.58 4.18 -9.50
N GLN A 157 -5.37 4.28 -8.43
CA GLN A 157 -5.46 5.50 -7.61
C GLN A 157 -4.14 5.88 -6.95
N LEU A 158 -3.24 4.93 -6.67
CA LEU A 158 -1.91 5.25 -6.12
C LEU A 158 -1.08 6.15 -7.05
N LEU A 159 -1.40 6.19 -8.35
CA LEU A 159 -0.73 7.07 -9.31
C LEU A 159 -1.10 8.54 -9.12
N ASP A 160 -2.16 8.84 -8.36
CA ASP A 160 -2.59 10.20 -8.02
C ASP A 160 -1.83 10.76 -6.79
N LEU A 161 -0.94 9.96 -6.20
CA LEU A 161 -0.01 10.42 -5.17
C LEU A 161 1.03 11.38 -5.73
N ILE A 162 1.40 12.40 -4.95
CA ILE A 162 2.57 13.24 -5.23
C ILE A 162 3.86 12.39 -5.27
N PRO A 163 4.87 12.77 -6.09
CA PRO A 163 6.08 11.97 -6.29
C PRO A 163 6.81 11.56 -5.00
N GLU A 164 6.86 12.44 -4.01
CA GLU A 164 7.51 12.18 -2.72
C GLU A 164 6.77 11.10 -1.92
N MET A 165 5.43 11.08 -1.99
CA MET A 165 4.62 10.05 -1.34
C MET A 165 4.73 8.71 -2.06
N GLN A 166 4.79 8.73 -3.40
CA GLN A 166 5.10 7.53 -4.18
C GLN A 166 6.44 6.93 -3.77
N HIS A 167 7.47 7.78 -3.59
CA HIS A 167 8.78 7.33 -3.11
C HIS A 167 8.72 6.68 -1.72
N HIS A 168 7.97 7.27 -0.78
CA HIS A 168 7.77 6.67 0.53
C HIS A 168 7.06 5.32 0.45
N LEU A 169 6.08 5.16 -0.44
CA LEU A 169 5.39 3.88 -0.66
C LEU A 169 6.34 2.84 -1.25
N THR A 170 7.10 3.16 -2.29
CA THR A 170 8.05 2.23 -2.93
C THR A 170 9.12 1.75 -1.95
N LYS A 171 9.54 2.62 -1.01
CA LYS A 171 10.51 2.27 0.05
C LYS A 171 9.90 1.50 1.22
N GLY A 172 8.59 1.24 1.22
CA GLY A 172 7.90 0.59 2.33
C GLY A 172 7.81 1.44 3.60
N HIS A 173 8.04 2.76 3.51
CA HIS A 173 7.90 3.65 4.65
C HIS A 173 6.44 3.91 5.02
N ILE A 174 5.54 3.85 4.03
CA ILE A 174 4.09 3.92 4.22
C ILE A 174 3.50 2.67 3.58
N GLY A 175 2.50 2.06 4.20
CA GLY A 175 1.79 0.94 3.60
C GLY A 175 0.65 1.40 2.70
N LEU A 176 0.02 0.41 2.06
CA LEU A 176 -0.95 0.61 0.97
C LEU A 176 -2.22 1.30 1.43
N ALA A 177 -2.68 1.02 2.66
CA ALA A 177 -3.90 1.60 3.21
C ALA A 177 -3.79 3.12 3.34
N ALA A 178 -2.71 3.58 3.98
CA ALA A 178 -2.43 5.00 4.15
C ALA A 178 -2.21 5.68 2.79
N ALA A 179 -1.42 5.05 1.90
CA ALA A 179 -1.15 5.58 0.57
C ALA A 179 -2.43 5.77 -0.26
N HIS A 180 -3.36 4.80 -0.25
CA HIS A 180 -4.65 4.94 -0.92
C HIS A 180 -5.48 6.09 -0.35
N ARG A 181 -5.54 6.25 0.99
CA ARG A 181 -6.31 7.35 1.59
C ARG A 181 -5.72 8.71 1.25
N ILE A 182 -4.39 8.80 1.18
CA ILE A 182 -3.67 10.03 0.81
C ILE A 182 -3.91 10.36 -0.67
N SER A 183 -3.97 9.37 -1.55
CA SER A 183 -4.17 9.61 -3.00
C SER A 183 -5.55 10.19 -3.32
N GLU A 184 -6.52 10.06 -2.41
CA GLU A 184 -7.84 10.68 -2.55
C GLU A 184 -7.87 12.17 -2.19
N LEU A 185 -6.79 12.70 -1.60
CA LEU A 185 -6.68 14.11 -1.19
C LEU A 185 -6.21 14.98 -2.35
N LYS A 186 -6.56 16.27 -2.30
CA LYS A 186 -5.95 17.27 -3.18
C LYS A 186 -4.44 17.38 -2.96
N VAL A 187 -3.72 17.81 -3.99
CA VAL A 187 -2.25 17.89 -3.99
C VAL A 187 -1.71 18.70 -2.80
N GLU A 188 -2.35 19.81 -2.45
CA GLU A 188 -1.95 20.67 -1.32
C GLU A 188 -2.06 19.94 0.02
N ASN A 189 -3.10 19.12 0.17
CA ASN A 189 -3.33 18.34 1.37
C ASN A 189 -2.41 17.11 1.44
N GLN A 190 -2.07 16.50 0.31
CA GLN A 190 -1.02 15.47 0.27
C GLN A 190 0.34 16.04 0.73
N GLN A 191 0.69 17.26 0.33
CA GLN A 191 1.92 17.93 0.78
C GLN A 191 1.91 18.19 2.29
N ALA A 192 0.75 18.58 2.85
CA ALA A 192 0.64 18.79 4.28
C ALA A 192 0.78 17.48 5.08
N VAL A 193 0.19 16.40 4.58
CA VAL A 193 0.38 15.05 5.14
C VAL A 193 1.85 14.64 5.07
N LEU A 194 2.54 14.87 3.95
CA LEU A 194 3.96 14.58 3.79
C LEU A 194 4.82 15.37 4.78
N LYS A 195 4.56 16.67 4.95
CA LYS A 195 5.27 17.52 5.92
C LYS A 195 5.13 16.96 7.34
N LYS A 196 3.92 16.55 7.72
CA LYS A 196 3.68 15.96 9.03
C LYS A 196 4.37 14.60 9.20
N TRP A 197 4.31 13.76 8.18
CA TRP A 197 4.99 12.46 8.14
C TRP A 197 6.52 12.58 8.32
N THR A 198 7.13 13.53 7.61
CA THR A 198 8.59 13.74 7.65
C THR A 198 9.07 14.40 8.94
N GLN A 199 8.26 15.29 9.54
CA GLN A 199 8.58 15.93 10.83
C GLN A 199 8.57 14.96 12.01
N GLY A 200 7.75 13.90 11.97
CA GLY A 200 7.63 12.94 13.07
C GLY A 200 8.80 11.96 13.22
N LYS A 201 9.56 11.68 12.15
CA LYS A 201 10.51 10.54 12.10
C LYS A 201 11.68 10.60 13.09
N ASN A 202 12.03 11.77 13.62
CA ASN A 202 13.15 11.95 14.55
C ASN A 202 12.74 12.17 16.01
N SER A 203 11.49 11.84 16.38
CA SER A 203 10.95 12.05 17.72
C SER A 203 10.41 10.73 18.31
N GLU A 204 10.37 10.62 19.65
CA GLU A 204 9.63 9.54 20.35
C GLU A 204 8.11 9.58 20.04
N GLU A 205 7.62 10.66 19.40
CA GLU A 205 6.27 10.85 18.91
C GLU A 205 6.09 10.55 17.41
N ALA A 206 6.99 9.77 16.80
CA ALA A 206 6.89 9.40 15.40
C ALA A 206 5.49 8.84 15.07
N MET A 207 4.88 9.43 14.05
CA MET A 207 3.54 9.07 13.61
C MET A 207 3.56 7.62 13.10
N THR A 208 2.68 6.77 13.63
CA THR A 208 2.53 5.40 13.12
C THR A 208 1.79 5.41 11.79
N GLU A 209 1.82 4.28 11.07
CA GLU A 209 1.03 4.14 9.83
C GLU A 209 -0.48 4.33 10.09
N ASN A 210 -0.98 3.82 11.22
CA ASN A 210 -2.38 3.99 11.59
C ASN A 210 -2.71 5.46 11.91
N ASP A 211 -1.79 6.17 12.57
CA ASP A 211 -1.94 7.60 12.80
C ASP A 211 -1.96 8.39 11.47
N LEU A 212 -1.13 8.00 10.49
CA LEU A 212 -1.10 8.57 9.15
C LEU A 212 -2.42 8.32 8.39
N LEU A 213 -2.96 7.11 8.49
CA LEU A 213 -4.25 6.73 7.89
C LEU A 213 -5.39 7.58 8.47
N HIS A 214 -5.47 7.66 9.80
CA HIS A 214 -6.47 8.50 10.48
C HIS A 214 -6.31 9.98 10.14
N PHE A 215 -5.08 10.45 10.01
CA PHE A 215 -4.79 11.83 9.61
C PHE A 215 -5.35 12.12 8.22
N ALA A 216 -5.01 11.29 7.23
CA ALA A 216 -5.51 11.43 5.87
C ALA A 216 -7.04 11.33 5.81
N HIS A 217 -7.66 10.42 6.59
CA HIS A 217 -9.11 10.32 6.70
C HIS A 217 -9.74 11.63 7.16
N GLN A 218 -9.20 12.26 8.20
CA GLN A 218 -9.76 13.49 8.76
C GLN A 218 -9.55 14.69 7.84
N VAL A 219 -8.44 14.76 7.12
CA VAL A 219 -8.21 15.79 6.09
C VAL A 219 -9.25 15.65 4.97
N ARG A 220 -9.54 14.42 4.50
CA ARG A 220 -10.55 14.16 3.48
C ARG A 220 -11.96 14.57 3.91
N GLU A 221 -12.35 14.25 5.15
CA GLU A 221 -13.65 14.64 5.69
C GLU A 221 -13.83 16.16 5.72
N GLN A 222 -12.74 16.89 6.00
CA GLN A 222 -12.76 18.35 6.01
C GLN A 222 -12.77 18.95 4.59
N GLU A 223 -12.14 18.31 3.58
CA GLU A 223 -12.28 18.73 2.18
C GLU A 223 -13.72 18.59 1.67
N ARG A 224 -14.44 17.58 2.14
CA ARG A 224 -15.83 17.30 1.74
C ARG A 224 -16.84 18.26 2.36
N GLN A 225 -16.55 18.82 3.53
CA GLN A 225 -17.43 19.80 4.17
C GLN A 225 -17.20 21.18 3.53
N PRO A 226 -18.18 21.75 2.79
CA PRO A 226 -18.08 23.16 2.41
C PRO A 226 -17.99 24.00 3.69
N SER A 227 -17.07 24.96 3.69
CA SER A 227 -16.83 25.89 4.80
C SER A 227 -18.13 26.60 5.22
N MET A 228 -18.86 25.99 6.15
CA MET A 228 -19.97 26.61 6.87
C MET A 228 -19.46 26.86 8.29
N PHE A 229 -18.59 27.86 8.42
CA PHE A 229 -18.28 28.46 9.69
C PHE A 229 -19.32 29.57 9.96
N GLU A 230 -20.50 29.18 10.45
CA GLU A 230 -21.09 30.00 11.51
C GLU A 230 -20.34 29.61 12.78
N VAL A 231 -19.37 30.44 13.18
CA VAL A 231 -18.84 30.39 14.54
C VAL A 231 -19.98 30.85 15.43
N GLU A 232 -20.86 29.93 15.82
CA GLU A 232 -21.81 30.17 16.89
C GLU A 232 -20.97 30.53 18.12
N GLU A 233 -21.02 31.80 18.52
CA GLU A 233 -20.26 32.28 19.67
C GLU A 233 -20.73 31.48 20.90
N LEU A 234 -19.87 30.57 21.37
CA LEU A 234 -20.11 29.78 22.58
C LEU A 234 -20.61 30.69 23.69
N THR A 235 -21.79 30.37 24.24
CA THR A 235 -22.37 31.10 25.36
C THR A 235 -21.42 31.05 26.57
N GLU A 236 -21.53 32.00 27.50
CA GLU A 236 -20.68 32.02 28.70
C GLU A 236 -20.78 30.72 29.49
N GLU A 237 -21.98 30.14 29.59
CA GLU A 237 -22.24 28.86 30.25
C GLU A 237 -21.49 27.69 29.58
N GLN A 238 -21.48 27.62 28.24
CA GLN A 238 -20.75 26.60 27.49
C GLN A 238 -19.23 26.77 27.60
N ARG A 239 -18.73 28.01 27.75
CA ARG A 239 -17.31 28.27 28.00
C ARG A 239 -16.90 27.80 29.39
N GLU A 240 -17.71 28.10 30.41
CA GLU A 240 -17.47 27.64 31.78
C GLU A 240 -17.49 26.11 31.87
N GLU A 241 -18.48 25.45 31.28
CA GLU A 241 -18.58 23.99 31.25
C GLU A 241 -17.36 23.35 30.56
N ARG A 242 -16.91 23.89 29.43
CA ARG A 242 -15.69 23.42 28.75
C ARG A 242 -14.42 23.62 29.59
N THR A 243 -14.30 24.74 30.31
CA THR A 243 -13.13 24.98 31.18
C THR A 243 -13.12 24.04 32.38
N ALA A 244 -14.28 23.77 32.96
CA ALA A 244 -14.45 22.80 34.03
C ALA A 244 -14.15 21.37 33.56
N ALA A 245 -14.66 20.97 32.40
CA ALA A 245 -14.37 19.68 31.79
C ALA A 245 -12.87 19.51 31.50
N ARG A 246 -12.20 20.53 30.91
CA ARG A 246 -10.75 20.51 30.69
C ARG A 246 -9.96 20.34 31.99
N LYS A 247 -10.36 21.06 33.05
CA LYS A 247 -9.73 20.96 34.38
C LYS A 247 -9.92 19.56 34.97
N ALA A 248 -11.12 18.99 34.84
CA ALA A 248 -11.42 17.63 35.28
C ALA A 248 -10.56 16.59 34.52
N THR A 249 -10.47 16.69 33.20
CA THR A 249 -9.61 15.81 32.38
C THR A 249 -8.14 15.93 32.75
N ARG A 250 -7.63 17.15 32.99
CA ARG A 250 -6.25 17.36 33.44
C ARG A 250 -5.98 16.68 34.79
N ASN A 251 -6.88 16.85 35.75
CA ASN A 251 -6.75 16.22 37.06
C ASN A 251 -6.78 14.69 36.99
N LEU A 252 -7.49 14.09 36.02
CA LEU A 252 -7.44 12.64 35.78
C LEU A 252 -6.06 12.20 35.27
N LEU A 253 -5.44 12.97 34.37
CA LEU A 253 -4.08 12.69 33.89
C LEU A 253 -3.04 12.82 35.00
N ASP A 254 -3.18 13.83 35.86
CA ASP A 254 -2.31 14.02 37.02
C ASP A 254 -2.38 12.82 38.00
N ARG A 255 -3.56 12.18 38.13
CA ARG A 255 -3.73 10.95 38.94
C ARG A 255 -3.08 9.72 38.32
N ILE A 256 -3.06 9.61 36.98
CA ILE A 256 -2.37 8.52 36.28
C ILE A 256 -0.87 8.59 36.55
N GLU A 257 -0.32 9.80 36.58
CA GLU A 257 1.09 10.03 36.93
C GLU A 257 1.41 9.61 38.37
N GLN A 258 0.46 9.78 39.30
CA GLN A 258 0.60 9.30 40.67
C GLN A 258 0.66 7.76 40.74
N ILE A 259 -0.17 7.06 39.95
CA ILE A 259 -0.15 5.59 39.87
C ILE A 259 1.20 5.07 39.37
N ARG A 260 1.89 5.81 38.49
CA ARG A 260 3.26 5.45 38.06
C ARG A 260 4.20 5.26 39.26
N GLY A 261 4.15 6.18 40.22
CA GLY A 261 4.99 6.12 41.42
C GLY A 261 4.71 4.91 42.31
N GLU A 262 3.48 4.38 42.28
CA GLU A 262 3.11 3.14 42.98
C GLU A 262 3.60 1.90 42.22
N LEU A 263 3.45 1.89 40.89
CA LEU A 263 3.94 0.81 40.03
C LEU A 263 5.47 0.68 40.10
N GLU A 264 6.20 1.80 40.14
CA GLU A 264 7.66 1.80 40.33
C GLU A 264 8.10 1.21 41.66
N GLN A 265 7.29 1.33 42.72
CA GLN A 265 7.59 0.72 44.03
C GLN A 265 7.42 -0.80 43.97
N ILE A 266 6.35 -1.28 43.34
CA ILE A 266 6.12 -2.71 43.12
C ILE A 266 7.24 -3.30 42.27
N ALA A 267 7.68 -2.59 41.22
CA ALA A 267 8.76 -3.02 40.33
C ALA A 267 10.14 -3.12 41.01
N LYS A 268 10.33 -2.45 42.15
CA LYS A 268 11.59 -2.49 42.94
C LYS A 268 11.64 -3.65 43.93
N MET A 269 10.51 -4.31 44.21
CA MET A 269 10.46 -5.46 45.11
C MET A 269 11.04 -6.71 44.44
N THR A 270 11.71 -7.57 45.21
CA THR A 270 12.23 -8.84 44.68
C THR A 270 11.10 -9.87 44.51
N PRO A 271 11.27 -10.89 43.66
CA PRO A 271 10.28 -11.96 43.50
C PRO A 271 9.90 -12.63 44.82
N GLU A 272 10.86 -12.83 45.72
CA GLU A 272 10.64 -13.44 47.05
C GLU A 272 9.78 -12.54 47.94
N GLN A 273 10.01 -11.23 47.92
CA GLN A 273 9.20 -10.26 48.67
C GLN A 273 7.76 -10.19 48.16
N LEU A 274 7.57 -10.30 46.84
CA LEU A 274 6.24 -10.32 46.23
C LEU A 274 5.49 -11.61 46.53
N ASP A 275 6.17 -12.76 46.54
CA ASP A 275 5.59 -14.05 46.93
C ASP A 275 5.22 -14.06 48.42
N ASP A 276 6.08 -13.56 49.30
CA ASP A 276 5.81 -13.46 50.74
C ASP A 276 4.62 -12.53 51.06
N LEU A 277 4.50 -11.41 50.34
CA LEU A 277 3.46 -10.40 50.58
C LEU A 277 2.11 -10.72 49.94
N LEU A 278 2.12 -11.32 48.75
CA LEU A 278 0.90 -11.54 47.94
C LEU A 278 0.50 -13.01 47.86
N GLY A 279 1.42 -13.93 48.07
CA GLY A 279 1.22 -15.39 48.06
C GLY A 279 0.36 -15.86 46.88
N GLY A 280 -0.65 -16.68 47.17
CA GLY A 280 -1.57 -17.22 46.16
C GLY A 280 -2.42 -16.18 45.39
N GLN A 281 -2.33 -14.89 45.71
CA GLN A 281 -3.03 -13.83 44.97
C GLN A 281 -2.21 -13.25 43.80
N LEU A 282 -0.96 -13.69 43.62
CA LEU A 282 -0.05 -13.12 42.62
C LEU A 282 -0.66 -13.10 41.21
N GLY A 283 -1.28 -14.20 40.77
CA GLY A 283 -1.95 -14.29 39.46
C GLY A 283 -3.12 -13.30 39.30
N ALA A 284 -3.92 -13.10 40.34
CA ALA A 284 -5.03 -12.15 40.31
C ALA A 284 -4.55 -10.69 40.26
N ARG A 285 -3.41 -10.40 40.91
CA ARG A 285 -2.76 -9.07 40.89
C ARG A 285 -2.06 -8.80 39.56
N ILE A 286 -1.43 -9.80 38.95
CA ILE A 286 -0.91 -9.71 37.58
C ILE A 286 -2.05 -9.36 36.62
N GLY A 287 -3.17 -10.09 36.66
CA GLY A 287 -4.33 -9.77 35.83
C GLY A 287 -4.95 -8.39 36.13
N GLN A 288 -4.76 -7.84 37.33
CA GLN A 288 -5.13 -6.45 37.65
C GLN A 288 -4.22 -5.45 36.92
N LEU A 289 -2.90 -5.69 36.91
CA LEU A 289 -1.94 -4.87 36.17
C LEU A 289 -2.19 -4.92 34.65
N ASP A 290 -2.53 -6.09 34.10
CA ASP A 290 -2.86 -6.24 32.68
C ASP A 290 -4.09 -5.41 32.28
N ARG A 291 -5.12 -5.37 33.13
CA ARG A 291 -6.30 -4.52 32.88
C ARG A 291 -5.96 -3.03 32.90
N VAL A 292 -5.09 -2.59 33.81
CA VAL A 292 -4.60 -1.21 33.84
C VAL A 292 -3.79 -0.90 32.59
N SER A 293 -2.88 -1.80 32.20
CA SER A 293 -2.07 -1.68 30.97
C SER A 293 -2.95 -1.52 29.73
N LYS A 294 -3.98 -2.36 29.60
CA LYS A 294 -4.96 -2.27 28.50
C LYS A 294 -5.70 -0.93 28.50
N ALA A 295 -6.19 -0.47 29.65
CA ALA A 295 -6.88 0.81 29.74
C ALA A 295 -5.96 2.00 29.36
N VAL A 296 -4.67 1.93 29.72
CA VAL A 296 -3.67 2.93 29.31
C VAL A 296 -3.44 2.89 27.80
N GLN A 297 -3.35 1.70 27.20
CA GLN A 297 -3.23 1.55 25.74
C GLN A 297 -4.45 2.13 25.00
N ASP A 298 -5.67 1.82 25.47
CA ASP A 298 -6.92 2.31 24.90
C ASP A 298 -7.01 3.85 25.01
N ALA A 299 -6.66 4.42 26.17
CA ALA A 299 -6.63 5.87 26.38
C ALA A 299 -5.59 6.56 25.48
N ARG A 300 -4.39 5.97 25.35
CA ARG A 300 -3.34 6.48 24.47
C ARG A 300 -3.78 6.48 23.01
N PHE A 301 -4.46 5.42 22.57
CA PHE A 301 -5.03 5.33 21.23
C PHE A 301 -6.06 6.44 20.97
N ALA A 302 -7.02 6.63 21.88
CA ALA A 302 -8.02 7.71 21.77
C ALA A 302 -7.38 9.10 21.74
N MET A 303 -6.36 9.35 22.58
CA MET A 303 -5.64 10.63 22.59
C MET A 303 -4.84 10.88 21.31
N ARG A 304 -4.21 9.84 20.74
CA ARG A 304 -3.55 9.95 19.45
C ARG A 304 -4.53 10.33 18.35
N GLN A 305 -5.68 9.66 18.26
CA GLN A 305 -6.74 10.02 17.32
C GLN A 305 -7.22 11.48 17.49
N ALA A 306 -7.34 11.95 18.73
CA ALA A 306 -7.72 13.32 19.04
C ALA A 306 -6.64 14.35 18.64
N LYS A 307 -5.35 14.06 18.89
CA LYS A 307 -4.22 14.89 18.45
C LYS A 307 -4.17 14.98 16.93
N VAL A 308 -4.28 13.84 16.25
CA VAL A 308 -4.36 13.76 14.78
C VAL A 308 -5.48 14.66 14.24
N ARG A 309 -6.65 14.70 14.91
CA ARG A 309 -7.80 15.57 14.55
C ARG A 309 -7.55 17.05 14.77
N ALA A 310 -6.87 17.41 15.85
CA ALA A 310 -6.49 18.79 16.11
C ALA A 310 -5.52 19.30 15.03
N ASP A 311 -4.48 18.53 14.74
CA ASP A 311 -3.46 18.88 13.75
C ASP A 311 -4.04 19.00 12.32
N ALA A 312 -5.02 18.15 11.98
CA ALA A 312 -5.67 18.19 10.66
C ALA A 312 -6.43 19.51 10.44
N ARG A 313 -7.10 20.01 11.49
CA ARG A 313 -7.81 21.30 11.45
C ARG A 313 -6.86 22.48 11.25
N GLU A 314 -5.70 22.47 11.91
CA GLU A 314 -4.72 23.55 11.81
C GLU A 314 -4.16 23.71 10.38
N ILE A 315 -3.92 22.59 9.71
CA ILE A 315 -3.37 22.57 8.35
C ILE A 315 -4.33 23.19 7.32
N ILE A 316 -5.63 22.89 7.38
CA ILE A 316 -6.61 23.45 6.43
C ILE A 316 -6.85 24.94 6.67
N VAL A 317 -6.82 25.39 7.94
CA VAL A 317 -6.89 26.82 8.27
C VAL A 317 -5.68 27.58 7.68
N SER A 318 -4.49 26.97 7.70
CA SER A 318 -3.29 27.55 7.10
C SER A 318 -3.31 27.60 5.56
N THR A 319 -3.93 26.63 4.89
CA THR A 319 -4.05 26.64 3.41
C THR A 319 -5.15 27.59 2.94
N ALA A 320 -6.26 27.73 3.69
CA ALA A 320 -7.30 28.73 3.44
C ALA A 320 -6.80 30.18 3.62
N GLY A 321 -5.81 30.41 4.49
CA GLY A 321 -5.19 31.73 4.69
C GLY A 321 -4.12 32.11 3.65
N ALA A 322 -3.73 31.20 2.76
CA ALA A 322 -2.64 31.38 1.79
C ALA A 322 -3.13 31.62 0.34
N ALA A 323 -4.38 32.03 0.14
CA ALA A 323 -4.84 32.49 -1.16
C ALA A 323 -4.14 33.81 -1.53
N PRO A 324 -3.36 33.88 -2.63
CA PRO A 324 -2.87 35.16 -3.10
C PRO A 324 -4.06 35.97 -3.59
N ASN A 325 -4.16 37.19 -3.08
CA ASN A 325 -5.18 38.16 -3.42
C ASN A 325 -5.05 38.49 -4.93
N LEU A 326 -5.92 37.89 -5.76
CA LEU A 326 -6.11 38.28 -7.15
C LEU A 326 -7.50 38.88 -7.27
N ALA A 327 -7.55 40.19 -7.09
CA ALA A 327 -8.67 41.03 -7.42
C ALA A 327 -8.75 41.22 -8.95
N GLU A 328 -10.00 41.21 -9.43
CA GLU A 328 -10.53 41.88 -10.63
C GLU A 328 -10.06 41.37 -12.01
N GLU A 329 -10.95 40.65 -12.71
CA GLU A 329 -11.65 41.21 -13.88
C GLU A 329 -12.69 40.23 -14.47
N ASN A 330 -13.84 40.82 -14.82
CA ASN A 330 -14.88 40.38 -15.75
C ASN A 330 -16.07 39.53 -15.24
N SER A 331 -17.15 40.29 -15.03
CA SER A 331 -18.56 40.01 -15.27
C SER A 331 -18.86 39.23 -16.56
N ASP A 332 -19.64 38.16 -16.46
CA ASP A 332 -21.03 38.06 -16.98
C ASP A 332 -21.47 36.59 -17.15
N ALA A 333 -22.69 36.30 -16.68
CA ALA A 333 -23.55 35.12 -16.94
C ALA A 333 -22.99 33.74 -16.53
N ASP A 334 -23.71 32.85 -15.85
CA ASP A 334 -25.11 32.47 -16.07
C ASP A 334 -25.65 31.80 -14.80
N GLN A 335 -26.96 31.93 -14.57
CA GLN A 335 -27.65 31.33 -13.44
C GLN A 335 -27.81 29.83 -13.67
N ALA A 336 -27.22 29.00 -12.80
CA ALA A 336 -27.55 27.58 -12.72
C ALA A 336 -28.04 27.26 -11.31
N GLU A 337 -29.31 26.87 -11.22
CA GLU A 337 -30.00 26.42 -10.01
C GLU A 337 -29.24 25.30 -9.29
N ALA A 338 -29.15 25.41 -7.97
CA ALA A 338 -28.66 24.34 -7.11
C ALA A 338 -29.61 23.13 -7.16
N PRO A 339 -29.12 21.89 -7.39
CA PRO A 339 -29.97 20.72 -7.21
C PRO A 339 -30.23 20.52 -5.71
N THR A 340 -31.48 20.73 -5.31
CA THR A 340 -32.03 20.26 -4.03
C THR A 340 -32.13 18.73 -4.09
N GLY A 341 -31.13 18.05 -3.54
CA GLY A 341 -31.16 16.63 -3.27
C GLY A 341 -30.42 16.37 -1.97
N GLU A 342 -31.10 15.81 -0.98
CA GLU A 342 -30.50 15.34 0.27
C GLU A 342 -29.38 14.33 -0.04
N PRO A 343 -28.22 14.38 0.64
CA PRO A 343 -27.17 13.40 0.45
C PRO A 343 -27.51 12.11 1.19
N GLU A 344 -28.37 11.27 0.61
CA GLU A 344 -28.44 9.87 1.01
C GLU A 344 -27.24 9.11 0.41
N GLY A 345 -26.43 8.49 1.27
CA GLY A 345 -25.65 7.30 0.87
C GLY A 345 -24.12 7.35 0.88
N THR A 346 -23.45 8.22 1.65
CA THR A 346 -21.99 8.10 1.85
C THR A 346 -21.57 7.08 2.91
N ALA A 347 -22.44 6.79 3.89
CA ALA A 347 -22.13 5.88 5.00
C ALA A 347 -21.97 4.40 4.59
N ASN A 348 -22.50 3.98 3.44
CA ASN A 348 -22.46 2.58 3.01
C ASN A 348 -21.15 2.20 2.30
N LEU A 349 -20.43 3.18 1.74
CA LEU A 349 -19.15 2.96 1.05
C LEU A 349 -17.97 2.82 2.03
N ASP A 350 -18.03 3.46 3.20
CA ASP A 350 -16.98 3.38 4.22
C ASP A 350 -17.04 2.06 5.01
N ALA A 351 -18.23 1.48 5.23
CA ALA A 351 -18.38 0.16 5.85
C ALA A 351 -17.92 -0.97 4.91
N GLU A 352 -18.21 -0.87 3.61
CA GLU A 352 -17.62 -1.75 2.60
C GLU A 352 -16.10 -1.57 2.52
N PHE A 353 -15.58 -0.34 2.63
CA PHE A 353 -14.15 -0.04 2.63
C PHE A 353 -13.41 -0.65 3.82
N ASP A 354 -13.89 -0.49 5.05
CA ASP A 354 -13.24 -1.05 6.24
C ASP A 354 -13.27 -2.59 6.23
N THR A 355 -14.35 -3.17 5.72
CA THR A 355 -14.50 -4.63 5.55
C THR A 355 -13.55 -5.16 4.47
N LEU A 356 -13.49 -4.49 3.31
CA LEU A 356 -12.64 -4.89 2.17
C LEU A 356 -11.15 -4.61 2.45
N LEU A 357 -10.83 -3.58 3.24
CA LEU A 357 -9.46 -3.30 3.70
C LEU A 357 -9.00 -4.38 4.68
N ALA A 358 -9.86 -4.81 5.60
CA ALA A 358 -9.57 -5.94 6.47
C ALA A 358 -9.39 -7.26 5.68
N GLU A 359 -10.20 -7.50 4.64
CA GLU A 359 -10.07 -8.66 3.76
C GLU A 359 -8.78 -8.63 2.92
N ALA A 360 -8.42 -7.48 2.34
CA ALA A 360 -7.20 -7.33 1.54
C ALA A 360 -5.91 -7.44 2.37
N ILE A 361 -5.93 -6.94 3.62
CA ILE A 361 -4.83 -7.11 4.58
C ILE A 361 -4.71 -8.59 4.97
N ALA A 362 -5.83 -9.31 5.16
CA ALA A 362 -5.84 -10.73 5.48
C ALA A 362 -5.33 -11.60 4.30
N GLU A 363 -5.67 -11.26 3.06
CA GLU A 363 -5.20 -11.96 1.86
C GLU A 363 -3.67 -11.80 1.67
N GLN A 364 -3.11 -10.63 1.99
CA GLN A 364 -1.66 -10.41 1.97
C GLN A 364 -0.92 -11.12 3.12
N ALA A 365 -1.53 -11.25 4.30
CA ALA A 365 -0.96 -12.01 5.42
C ALA A 365 -0.88 -13.52 5.11
N GLN A 366 -1.89 -14.09 4.46
CA GLN A 366 -1.87 -15.50 4.01
C GLN A 366 -0.82 -15.79 2.94
N ALA A 367 -0.47 -14.79 2.10
CA ALA A 367 0.61 -14.92 1.12
C ALA A 367 2.01 -14.89 1.76
N ALA A 368 2.16 -14.23 2.92
CA ALA A 368 3.42 -14.15 3.66
C ALA A 368 3.66 -15.37 4.57
N ASP A 369 2.60 -15.96 5.15
CA ASP A 369 2.72 -17.16 6.00
C ASP A 369 3.02 -18.45 5.22
N GLY A 370 2.85 -18.45 3.89
CA GLY A 370 3.26 -19.55 3.02
C GLY A 370 4.79 -19.70 2.85
N GLU A 371 5.58 -18.75 3.33
CA GLU A 371 7.04 -18.72 3.19
C GLU A 371 7.78 -19.22 4.46
N ALA A 372 7.05 -19.63 5.51
CA ALA A 372 7.61 -20.00 6.80
C ALA A 372 7.45 -21.50 7.17
N VAL A 373 7.57 -22.44 6.24
CA VAL A 373 7.83 -23.86 6.59
C VAL A 373 8.70 -24.52 5.52
N HIS A 374 10.01 -24.46 5.69
CA HIS A 374 10.97 -25.54 5.39
C HIS A 374 12.37 -25.13 5.87
N THR A 375 12.54 -25.02 7.19
CA THR A 375 13.88 -25.22 7.78
C THR A 375 14.04 -26.73 7.95
N GLU A 376 14.70 -27.34 6.96
CA GLU A 376 15.17 -28.71 6.99
C GLU A 376 16.12 -28.86 8.19
N THR A 377 15.71 -29.66 9.17
CA THR A 377 16.55 -30.07 10.30
C THR A 377 17.67 -30.94 9.75
N VAL A 378 18.87 -30.38 9.62
CA VAL A 378 20.09 -31.15 9.36
C VAL A 378 20.48 -31.82 10.68
N ASP A 379 20.31 -33.15 10.70
CA ASP A 379 20.71 -34.06 11.77
C ASP A 379 22.26 -34.18 11.75
N GLU A 380 22.92 -33.55 12.71
CA GLU A 380 24.38 -33.57 12.86
C GLU A 380 24.80 -34.85 13.60
N ALA A 381 25.01 -35.91 12.83
CA ALA A 381 25.62 -37.15 13.32
C ALA A 381 27.12 -36.94 13.61
N LEU A 382 27.45 -36.75 14.89
CA LEU A 382 28.81 -36.85 15.42
C LEU A 382 29.25 -38.32 15.44
N GLU A 383 30.13 -38.71 14.52
CA GLU A 383 30.96 -39.92 14.69
C GLU A 383 32.20 -39.60 15.54
N PRO A 384 32.61 -40.48 16.48
CA PRO A 384 33.81 -40.27 17.27
C PRO A 384 35.05 -40.76 16.52
N VAL A 385 36.03 -39.87 16.35
CA VAL A 385 37.40 -40.23 15.95
C VAL A 385 38.07 -40.93 17.13
N ALA A 386 38.33 -42.23 17.00
CA ALA A 386 39.24 -42.97 17.85
C ALA A 386 40.59 -43.16 17.13
N ALA A 387 41.67 -43.08 17.92
CA ALA A 387 43.06 -43.30 17.52
C ALA A 387 43.34 -44.72 17.03
#